data_AF-A0A558D3W2-F1
#
_entry.id   AF-A0A558D3W2-F1
#
_cell.length_a   1.000
_cell.length_b   1.000
_cell.length_c   1.000
_cell.angle_alpha   90.00
_cell.angle_beta   90.00
_cell.angle_gamma   90.00
#
_symmetry.space_group_name_H-M   'P 1'
#
loop_
_entity.id
_entity.type
_entity.pdbx_description
1 polymer ?
#
loop_
_entity_poly.entity_id
_entity_poly.type
_entity_poly.pdbx_seq_one_letter_code
_entity_poly.pdbx_strand_id
1 'polypeptide(L)'
;MKSSAKDRKLITELVINTKQYRRSLRESQAVFWGRLGVTQSGGSRYESGRDMPQSAAMLAALYALGYVSDDELREVRELLAPFYGTKTPKQEVPEIVRPRLRSSAVQRAARRPTPARERTAR
;
A
#
# COMPACT_ATOMS: atom_id res chain seq x y z
N MET A 1 -18.16 20.17 19.46
CA MET A 1 -16.85 20.79 19.74
C MET A 1 -16.62 21.90 18.71
N LYS A 2 -16.37 23.14 19.14
CA LYS A 2 -16.05 24.25 18.21
C LYS A 2 -14.55 24.19 17.91
N SER A 3 -14.19 23.97 16.65
CA SER A 3 -12.78 23.97 16.23
C SER A 3 -12.19 25.38 16.40
N SER A 4 -11.08 25.47 17.14
CA SER A 4 -10.39 26.71 17.45
C SER A 4 -9.76 27.31 16.19
N ALA A 5 -9.54 28.63 16.15
CA ALA A 5 -8.79 29.28 15.08
C ALA A 5 -7.39 28.65 14.88
N LYS A 6 -6.81 28.15 15.98
CA LYS A 6 -5.55 27.40 15.97
C LYS A 6 -5.67 26.08 15.19
N ASP A 7 -6.73 25.32 15.44
CA ASP A 7 -6.99 24.03 14.79
C ASP A 7 -7.14 24.22 13.28
N ARG A 8 -7.90 25.25 12.86
CA ARG A 8 -8.05 25.59 11.44
C ARG A 8 -6.72 25.89 10.79
N LYS A 9 -5.86 26.70 11.43
CA LYS A 9 -4.52 27.01 10.92
C LYS A 9 -3.67 25.75 10.81
N LEU A 10 -3.73 24.86 11.80
CA LEU A 10 -2.98 23.61 11.80
C LEU A 10 -3.41 22.70 10.65
N ILE A 11 -4.72 22.56 10.43
CA ILE A 11 -5.29 21.77 9.34
C ILE A 11 -4.88 22.35 7.98
N THR A 12 -4.95 23.67 7.82
CA THR A 12 -4.50 24.33 6.59
C THR A 12 -3.03 24.04 6.32
N GLU A 13 -2.16 24.18 7.33
CA GLU A 13 -0.73 23.90 7.18
C GLU A 13 -0.46 22.42 6.88
N LEU A 14 -1.20 21.50 7.51
CA LEU A 14 -1.10 20.07 7.24
C LEU A 14 -1.50 19.71 5.81
N VAL A 15 -2.61 20.26 5.30
CA VAL A 15 -3.18 19.86 4.00
C VAL A 15 -2.47 20.56 2.83
N ILE A 16 -2.19 21.86 2.97
CA ILE A 16 -1.55 22.65 1.91
C ILE A 16 -0.03 22.45 1.93
N ASN A 17 0.58 22.44 3.12
CA ASN A 17 2.03 22.43 3.30
C ASN A 17 2.49 21.19 4.08
N THR A 18 1.97 20.01 3.76
CA THR A 18 2.23 18.76 4.51
C THR A 18 3.72 18.50 4.76
N LYS A 19 4.57 18.84 3.80
CA LYS A 19 6.04 18.73 3.91
C LYS A 19 6.61 19.62 5.02
N GLN A 20 6.12 20.86 5.15
CA GLN A 20 6.56 21.79 6.20
C GLN A 20 6.05 21.32 7.56
N TYR A 21 4.78 20.90 7.62
CA TYR A 21 4.19 20.29 8.82
C TYR A 21 5.06 19.12 9.32
N ARG A 22 5.36 18.13 8.48
CA ARG A 22 6.24 17.00 8.86
C ARG A 22 7.64 17.46 9.29
N ARG A 23 8.24 18.41 8.57
CA ARG A 23 9.57 18.93 8.91
C ARG A 23 9.58 19.61 10.29
N SER A 24 8.49 20.25 10.70
CA SER A 24 8.35 20.81 12.04
C SER A 24 8.42 19.74 13.14
N LEU A 25 7.98 18.51 12.83
CA LEU A 25 8.08 17.33 13.71
C LEU A 25 9.47 16.66 13.66
N ARG A 26 10.36 17.10 12.76
CA ARG A 26 11.70 16.53 12.53
C ARG A 26 11.70 15.04 12.13
N GLU A 27 10.62 14.59 11.49
CA GLU A 27 10.47 13.19 11.07
C GLU A 27 10.87 12.98 9.61
N SER A 28 11.33 11.78 9.26
CA SER A 28 11.48 11.38 7.86
C SER A 28 10.10 11.09 7.23
N GLN A 29 10.04 11.07 5.89
CA GLN A 29 8.81 10.68 5.18
C GLN A 29 8.36 9.27 5.58
N ALA A 30 9.30 8.33 5.72
CA ALA A 30 8.99 6.95 6.09
C ALA A 30 8.36 6.85 7.49
N VAL A 31 8.83 7.65 8.45
CA VAL A 31 8.29 7.67 9.81
C VAL A 31 6.89 8.28 9.83
N PHE A 32 6.76 9.51 9.33
CA PHE A 32 5.50 10.25 9.38
C PHE A 32 4.38 9.54 8.62
N TRP A 33 4.64 9.19 7.35
CA TRP A 33 3.64 8.51 6.52
C TRP A 33 3.43 7.07 6.96
N GLY A 34 4.50 6.43 7.43
CA GLY A 34 4.45 5.06 7.91
C GLY A 34 3.48 4.89 9.06
N ARG A 35 3.43 5.85 10.00
CA ARG A 35 2.45 5.92 11.08
C ARG A 35 1.00 5.95 10.59
N LEU A 36 0.73 6.70 9.52
CA LEU A 36 -0.60 6.84 8.93
C LEU A 36 -0.97 5.68 7.96
N GLY A 37 -0.15 4.64 7.89
CA GLY A 37 -0.36 3.51 6.98
C GLY A 37 -0.05 3.84 5.52
N VAL A 38 0.62 4.94 5.24
CA VAL A 38 1.02 5.39 3.90
C VAL A 38 2.48 4.99 3.64
N THR A 39 2.78 4.52 2.43
CA THR A 39 4.17 4.21 2.04
C THR A 39 5.01 5.47 1.91
N GLN A 40 6.34 5.38 2.09
CA GLN A 40 7.22 6.53 1.89
C GLN A 40 7.08 7.14 0.49
N SER A 41 6.99 6.31 -0.56
CA SER A 41 6.79 6.78 -1.93
C SER A 41 5.41 7.40 -2.15
N GLY A 42 4.36 6.89 -1.49
CA GLY A 42 3.03 7.48 -1.48
C GLY A 42 3.02 8.86 -0.83
N GLY A 43 3.62 8.96 0.35
CA GLY A 43 3.76 10.21 1.08
C GLY A 43 4.60 11.26 0.34
N SER A 44 5.67 10.82 -0.33
CA SER A 44 6.49 11.71 -1.17
C SER A 44 5.69 12.35 -2.30
N ARG A 45 4.74 11.62 -2.89
CA ARG A 45 3.83 12.18 -3.91
C ARG A 45 2.92 13.25 -3.32
N TYR A 46 2.36 13.01 -2.14
CA TYR A 46 1.53 13.99 -1.45
C TYR A 46 2.33 15.27 -1.13
N GLU A 47 3.56 15.12 -0.65
CA GLU A 47 4.46 16.26 -0.37
C GLU A 47 4.95 17.01 -1.61
N SER A 48 4.78 16.44 -2.81
CA SER A 48 5.27 17.00 -4.07
C SER A 48 4.14 17.56 -4.95
N GLY A 49 2.94 17.73 -4.39
CA GLY A 49 1.82 18.40 -5.06
C GLY A 49 0.75 17.49 -5.63
N ARG A 50 0.79 16.17 -5.38
CA ARG A 50 -0.38 15.31 -5.64
C ARG A 50 -1.41 15.52 -4.54
N ASP A 51 -2.68 15.64 -4.93
CA ASP A 51 -3.79 15.69 -3.99
C ASP A 51 -3.77 14.48 -3.04
N MET A 52 -3.81 14.79 -1.74
CA MET A 52 -3.94 13.79 -0.69
C MET A 52 -5.37 13.26 -0.68
N PRO A 53 -5.60 11.93 -0.72
CA PRO A 53 -6.94 11.37 -0.58
C PRO A 53 -7.59 11.84 0.73
N GLN A 54 -8.90 12.10 0.69
CA GLN A 54 -9.64 12.60 1.86
C GLN A 54 -9.47 11.70 3.10
N SER A 55 -9.41 10.38 2.93
CA SER A 55 -9.18 9.43 4.02
C SER A 55 -7.82 9.63 4.71
N ALA A 56 -6.75 9.86 3.94
CA ALA A 56 -5.43 10.14 4.48
C ALA A 56 -5.38 11.53 5.15
N ALA A 57 -6.02 12.53 4.56
CA ALA A 57 -6.11 13.88 5.13
C ALA A 57 -6.87 13.88 6.46
N MET A 58 -7.98 13.15 6.56
CA MET A 58 -8.74 13.00 7.81
C MET A 58 -7.89 12.34 8.90
N LEU A 59 -7.19 11.25 8.59
CA LEU A 59 -6.36 10.56 9.58
C LEU A 59 -5.18 11.43 10.04
N ALA A 60 -4.53 12.12 9.11
CA ALA A 60 -3.47 13.07 9.44
C ALA A 60 -3.99 14.24 10.30
N ALA A 61 -5.21 14.72 10.02
CA ALA A 61 -5.87 15.76 10.80
C ALA A 61 -6.19 15.31 12.23
N LEU A 62 -6.74 14.10 12.40
CA LEU A 62 -7.01 13.52 13.71
C LEU A 62 -5.72 13.43 14.54
N TYR A 63 -4.64 12.96 13.93
CA TYR A 63 -3.32 12.91 14.55
C TYR A 63 -2.81 14.30 14.93
N ALA A 64 -2.84 15.26 13.99
CA ALA A 64 -2.35 16.62 14.21
C ALA A 64 -3.11 17.36 15.31
N LEU A 65 -4.42 17.13 15.43
CA LEU A 65 -5.28 17.71 16.47
C LEU A 65 -5.11 17.01 17.82
N GLY A 66 -4.32 15.92 17.90
CA GLY A 66 -4.12 15.14 19.12
C GLY A 66 -5.33 14.30 19.53
N TYR A 67 -6.27 14.05 18.61
CA TYR A 67 -7.39 13.14 18.84
C TYR A 67 -6.99 11.67 18.74
N VAL A 68 -5.87 11.41 18.07
CA VAL A 68 -5.29 10.08 17.96
C VAL A 68 -3.79 10.19 18.21
N SER A 69 -3.29 9.34 19.09
CA SER A 69 -1.89 9.22 19.50
C SER A 69 -1.12 8.15 18.71
N ASP A 70 0.20 8.13 18.89
CA ASP A 70 1.05 7.09 18.31
C ASP A 70 0.72 5.69 18.83
N ASP A 71 0.33 5.58 20.11
CA ASP A 71 -0.03 4.31 20.74
C ASP A 71 -1.33 3.74 20.17
N GLU A 72 -2.36 4.57 20.02
CA GLU A 72 -3.63 4.16 19.41
C GLU A 72 -3.43 3.73 17.94
N LEU A 73 -2.60 4.44 17.17
CA LEU A 73 -2.29 4.07 15.79
C LEU A 73 -1.49 2.75 15.70
N ARG A 74 -0.62 2.50 16.67
CA ARG A 74 0.13 1.24 16.78
C ARG A 74 -0.80 0.09 17.14
N GLU A 75 -1.65 0.25 18.15
CA GLU A 75 -2.60 -0.77 18.60
C GLU A 75 -3.57 -1.15 17.46
N VAL A 76 -4.18 -0.17 16.80
CA VAL A 76 -5.07 -0.43 15.66
C VAL A 76 -4.32 -1.14 14.53
N ARG A 77 -3.06 -0.80 14.27
CA ARG A 77 -2.26 -1.51 13.26
C ARG A 77 -2.01 -2.96 13.63
N GLU A 78 -1.72 -3.24 14.90
CA GLU A 78 -1.53 -4.61 15.39
C GLU A 78 -2.81 -5.44 15.24
N LEU A 79 -3.97 -4.87 15.57
CA LEU A 79 -5.28 -5.49 15.35
C LEU A 79 -5.57 -5.75 13.86
N LEU A 80 -5.08 -4.90 12.97
CA LEU A 80 -5.26 -5.03 11.51
C LEU A 80 -4.22 -5.95 10.84
N ALA A 81 -3.14 -6.32 11.54
CA ALA A 81 -2.05 -7.12 10.98
C ALA A 81 -2.49 -8.45 10.33
N PRO A 82 -3.51 -9.19 10.82
CA PRO A 82 -3.98 -10.41 10.16
C PRO A 82 -4.56 -10.19 8.76
N PHE A 83 -5.12 -9.00 8.48
CA PHE A 83 -5.80 -8.70 7.22
C PHE A 83 -4.88 -8.06 6.18
N TYR A 84 -3.98 -7.18 6.64
CA TYR A 84 -3.13 -6.37 5.76
C TYR A 84 -1.64 -6.78 5.82
N GLY A 85 -1.31 -7.73 6.70
CA GLY A 85 0.06 -8.12 7.03
C GLY A 85 0.76 -7.11 7.94
N THR A 86 1.84 -7.53 8.58
CA THR A 86 2.72 -6.67 9.40
C THR A 86 3.63 -5.78 8.56
N LYS A 87 3.27 -5.49 7.31
CA LYS A 87 4.08 -4.62 6.46
C LYS A 87 4.02 -3.21 7.03
N THR A 88 4.88 -2.91 8.00
CA THR A 88 5.55 -1.60 8.06
C THR A 88 5.87 -1.24 6.62
N PRO A 89 5.49 -0.06 6.10
CA PRO A 89 5.74 0.28 4.71
C PRO A 89 7.22 0.04 4.44
N LYS A 90 7.49 -1.05 3.72
CA LYS A 90 8.82 -1.58 3.52
C LYS A 90 9.59 -0.54 2.71
N GLN A 91 10.67 0.00 3.27
CA GLN A 91 11.84 0.21 2.44
C GLN A 91 12.09 -1.13 1.72
N GLU A 92 12.21 -1.05 0.39
CA GLU A 92 12.11 -2.13 -0.60
C GLU A 92 12.40 -3.55 -0.07
N VAL A 93 11.46 -4.46 -0.30
CA VAL A 93 11.74 -5.91 -0.20
C VAL A 93 11.32 -6.55 -1.51
N PRO A 94 12.15 -7.44 -2.09
CA PRO A 94 12.09 -7.78 -3.50
C PRO A 94 10.79 -8.47 -3.89
N GLU A 95 10.46 -8.31 -5.18
CA GLU A 95 9.32 -8.89 -5.88
C GLU A 95 9.06 -10.34 -5.47
N ILE A 96 7.87 -10.59 -4.93
CA ILE A 96 7.39 -11.95 -4.69
C ILE A 96 7.21 -12.59 -6.07
N VAL A 97 8.11 -13.49 -6.46
CA VAL A 97 7.92 -14.36 -7.62
C VAL A 97 6.65 -15.17 -7.39
N ARG A 98 5.55 -14.78 -8.02
CA ARG A 98 4.34 -15.59 -8.08
C ARG A 98 4.63 -16.77 -9.02
N PRO A 99 4.41 -18.03 -8.63
CA PRO A 99 4.49 -19.12 -9.59
C PRO A 99 3.41 -18.92 -10.64
N ARG A 100 3.80 -18.88 -11.92
CA ARG A 100 2.87 -18.84 -13.05
C ARG A 100 2.05 -20.15 -13.04
N LEU A 101 0.80 -20.07 -12.61
CA LEU A 101 -0.21 -21.06 -12.97
C LEU A 101 -0.43 -20.98 -14.48
N ARG A 102 0.19 -21.88 -15.26
CA ARG A 102 -0.25 -22.15 -16.63
C ARG A 102 -1.42 -23.13 -16.55
N SER A 103 -2.63 -22.59 -16.68
CA SER A 103 -3.84 -23.35 -16.97
C SER A 103 -3.95 -23.67 -18.46
N SER A 104 -4.48 -24.86 -18.75
CA SER A 104 -5.04 -25.35 -20.03
C SER A 104 -4.07 -25.74 -21.16
N ALA A 105 -3.67 -27.02 -21.15
CA ALA A 105 -3.44 -27.79 -22.37
C ALA A 105 -3.92 -29.24 -22.16
N VAL A 106 -5.14 -29.40 -21.63
CA VAL A 106 -5.90 -30.65 -21.73
C VAL A 106 -6.99 -30.38 -22.76
N GLN A 107 -6.68 -30.64 -24.04
CA GLN A 107 -7.61 -31.06 -25.10
C GLN A 107 -6.90 -31.03 -26.45
N ARG A 108 -6.27 -32.16 -26.82
CA ARG A 108 -6.27 -32.77 -28.17
C ARG A 108 -5.16 -33.82 -28.27
N ALA A 109 -5.43 -35.00 -27.72
CA ALA A 109 -4.76 -36.23 -28.10
C ALA A 109 -5.82 -37.33 -28.19
N ALA A 110 -6.76 -37.16 -29.13
CA ALA A 110 -7.71 -38.17 -29.53
C ALA A 110 -7.80 -38.15 -31.06
N ARG A 111 -6.80 -38.72 -31.72
CA ARG A 111 -6.93 -39.30 -33.06
C ARG A 111 -6.20 -40.65 -33.05
N ARG A 112 -6.97 -41.67 -33.43
CA ARG A 112 -6.74 -43.11 -33.31
C ARG A 112 -5.46 -43.61 -34.00
N PRO A 113 -4.97 -44.80 -33.61
CA PRO A 113 -3.98 -45.54 -34.40
C PRO A 113 -4.66 -46.20 -35.62
N THR A 114 -3.97 -46.24 -36.75
CA THR A 114 -4.29 -47.15 -37.86
C THR A 114 -3.16 -48.16 -38.04
N PRO A 115 -3.46 -49.44 -38.29
CA PRO A 115 -2.51 -50.54 -38.21
C PRO A 115 -1.69 -50.72 -39.49
N ALA A 116 -0.62 -51.48 -39.34
CA ALA A 116 0.36 -51.89 -40.33
C ALA A 116 -0.25 -52.52 -41.60
N ARG A 117 0.43 -52.29 -42.74
CA ARG A 117 0.47 -53.25 -43.84
C ARG A 117 1.92 -53.60 -44.15
N GLU A 118 2.18 -54.88 -44.00
CA GLU A 118 3.41 -55.60 -44.31
C GLU A 118 3.44 -55.98 -45.81
N ARG A 119 4.66 -56.26 -46.29
CA ARG A 119 5.04 -56.97 -47.54
C ARG A 119 4.98 -56.13 -48.84
N THR A 120 5.94 -56.21 -49.76
CA THR A 120 6.75 -57.37 -50.17
C THR A 120 8.03 -56.94 -50.90
N ALA A 121 9.03 -57.81 -50.87
CA ALA A 121 10.32 -57.74 -51.54
C ALA A 121 10.25 -57.61 -53.08
N ARG A 122 11.26 -56.96 -53.65
CA ARG A 122 12.09 -57.51 -54.73
C ARG A 122 13.43 -56.80 -54.82
#